data_AF-A0A4Y8R1H9-F1
#
_entry.id   AF-A0A4Y8R1H9-F1
#
_cell.length_a   1.000
_cell.length_b   1.000
_cell.length_c   1.000
_cell.angle_alpha   90.00
_cell.angle_beta   90.00
_cell.angle_gamma   90.00
#
_symmetry.space_group_name_H-M   'P 1'
#
loop_
_entity.id
_entity.type
_entity.pdbx_description
1 polymer ?
#
loop_
_entity_poly.entity_id
_entity_poly.type
_entity_poly.pdbx_seq_one_letter_code
_entity_poly.pdbx_strand_id
1 'polypeptide(L)'
;MVAPHGPVPDARGRREGLGDGARAHRRLGRGRPPRARGVTHAPPPGPRRVWSGRLGLLLAGLAVGALTFLVALQVRAVSGADPTTVTPSGGAVPAAPEPAPSTASPDPTATETGPAPPLAGVTVAVDPGHNGGNGANPLVVNAPVPDGRGDTKACNTVGTSADSGYPEHAFTWDVAGRLAGRLTELGAVVVLTRPDDAGVGPCVDARGRFPQENDADVLVSLHANGTEDRRAHGFFAIVSDPPVDEAQGEPSVALAHELVAALTAAGFAPSSSVAADDGPVQRRADLATLNHAERPAVMLELGEMRNPDEAAVMESEEGRQRYADAVASGVAAWVADGGAGAG
;
A
#
# COMPACT_ATOMS: atom_id res chain seq x y z
N MET A 1 -51.76 55.75 -15.12
CA MET A 1 -51.03 54.53 -15.47
C MET A 1 -51.19 53.53 -14.33
N VAL A 2 -51.77 52.38 -14.67
CA VAL A 2 -51.61 51.01 -14.11
C VAL A 2 -51.59 50.77 -12.58
N ALA A 3 -52.74 50.29 -12.10
CA ALA A 3 -53.09 49.17 -11.19
C ALA A 3 -52.18 48.66 -10.03
N PRO A 4 -52.82 48.29 -8.90
CA PRO A 4 -52.54 47.09 -8.10
C PRO A 4 -53.72 46.09 -8.17
N HIS A 5 -53.70 45.04 -7.32
CA HIS A 5 -54.67 43.92 -7.09
C HIS A 5 -54.15 42.57 -7.61
N GLY A 6 -54.17 41.44 -6.88
CA GLY A 6 -54.76 41.04 -5.59
C GLY A 6 -54.53 39.51 -5.39
N PRO A 7 -55.04 38.88 -4.30
CA PRO A 7 -54.63 37.53 -3.84
C PRO A 7 -55.62 36.35 -4.07
N VAL A 8 -55.06 35.11 -4.05
CA VAL A 8 -55.46 33.74 -3.57
C VAL A 8 -56.96 33.35 -3.43
N PRO A 9 -57.43 32.12 -3.83
CA PRO A 9 -57.61 30.99 -2.87
C PRO A 9 -57.54 29.52 -3.41
N ASP A 10 -57.62 28.61 -2.41
CA ASP A 10 -57.50 27.14 -2.25
C ASP A 10 -58.67 26.26 -2.80
N ALA A 11 -58.42 24.95 -3.06
CA ALA A 11 -59.40 23.83 -2.90
C ALA A 11 -58.87 22.38 -3.16
N ARG A 12 -58.85 21.55 -2.09
CA ARG A 12 -59.47 20.20 -1.86
C ARG A 12 -59.43 19.03 -2.88
N GLY A 13 -59.16 17.80 -2.34
CA GLY A 13 -59.81 16.51 -2.74
C GLY A 13 -59.00 15.23 -2.42
N ARG A 14 -59.16 14.58 -1.25
CA ARG A 14 -59.92 13.33 -0.88
C ARG A 14 -59.31 11.95 -1.25
N ARG A 15 -59.41 11.03 -0.27
CA ARG A 15 -58.97 9.61 -0.18
C ARG A 15 -60.13 8.60 -0.36
N GLU A 16 -59.76 7.30 -0.37
CA GLU A 16 -60.51 6.02 -0.16
C GLU A 16 -61.01 5.32 -1.44
N GLY A 17 -61.02 3.98 -1.64
CA GLY A 17 -60.64 2.80 -0.85
C GLY A 17 -61.15 1.50 -1.56
N LEU A 18 -60.42 0.38 -1.40
CA LEU A 18 -60.76 -1.07 -1.41
C LEU A 18 -61.83 -1.69 -2.36
N GLY A 19 -61.48 -2.85 -2.97
CA GLY A 19 -62.43 -3.82 -3.53
C GLY A 19 -61.76 -5.09 -4.10
N ASP A 20 -61.96 -6.22 -3.41
CA ASP A 20 -61.49 -7.59 -3.71
C ASP A 20 -62.46 -8.34 -4.66
N GLY A 21 -61.99 -9.32 -5.43
CA GLY A 21 -62.84 -10.06 -6.38
C GLY A 21 -62.13 -11.18 -7.17
N ALA A 22 -62.29 -12.41 -6.71
CA ALA A 22 -61.69 -13.63 -7.25
C ALA A 22 -62.52 -14.36 -8.34
N ARG A 23 -61.82 -15.28 -9.05
CA ARG A 23 -62.24 -16.46 -9.84
C ARG A 23 -62.58 -16.27 -11.33
N ALA A 24 -61.85 -16.94 -12.24
CA ALA A 24 -62.13 -18.32 -12.68
C ALA A 24 -61.28 -18.74 -13.91
N HIS A 25 -61.05 -20.06 -13.99
CA HIS A 25 -60.19 -20.82 -14.90
C HIS A 25 -60.45 -20.68 -16.42
N ARG A 26 -59.37 -20.79 -17.21
CA ARG A 26 -59.34 -21.68 -18.39
C ARG A 26 -57.93 -22.13 -18.77
N ARG A 27 -57.75 -23.45 -18.78
CA ARG A 27 -56.61 -24.19 -19.36
C ARG A 27 -56.73 -24.21 -20.89
N LEU A 28 -55.68 -23.81 -21.59
CA LEU A 28 -55.29 -24.21 -22.95
C LEU A 28 -53.75 -24.11 -22.94
N GLY A 29 -52.97 -25.18 -23.04
CA GLY A 29 -52.79 -26.04 -24.20
C GLY A 29 -51.30 -26.00 -24.54
N ARG A 30 -50.57 -27.08 -24.24
CA ARG A 30 -49.13 -27.21 -24.49
C ARG A 30 -48.85 -27.18 -26.00
N GLY A 31 -48.31 -26.07 -26.49
CA GLY A 31 -47.73 -25.94 -27.83
C GLY A 31 -46.23 -26.26 -27.79
N ARG A 32 -45.84 -27.33 -28.48
CA ARG A 32 -44.45 -27.79 -28.65
C ARG A 32 -43.75 -26.86 -29.67
N PRO A 33 -42.56 -26.29 -29.40
CA PRO A 33 -41.85 -25.51 -30.40
C PRO A 33 -41.34 -26.41 -31.56
N PRO A 34 -41.29 -25.89 -32.80
CA PRO A 34 -40.82 -26.66 -33.95
C PRO A 34 -39.32 -26.99 -33.83
N ARG A 35 -38.97 -28.23 -34.18
CA ARG A 35 -37.59 -28.72 -34.26
C ARG A 35 -36.80 -27.91 -35.29
N ALA A 36 -35.76 -27.22 -34.84
CA ALA A 36 -34.72 -26.69 -35.72
C ALA A 36 -34.05 -27.86 -36.46
N ARG A 37 -34.01 -27.77 -37.80
CA ARG A 37 -33.20 -28.66 -38.64
C ARG A 37 -31.73 -28.36 -38.36
N GLY A 38 -31.00 -29.36 -37.86
CA GLY A 38 -29.55 -29.26 -37.71
C GLY A 38 -28.91 -29.11 -39.09
N VAL A 39 -28.31 -27.96 -39.33
CA VAL A 39 -27.32 -27.78 -40.40
C VAL A 39 -25.97 -28.08 -39.78
N THR A 40 -25.43 -29.27 -40.07
CA THR A 40 -24.06 -29.63 -39.69
C THR A 40 -23.09 -28.75 -40.47
N HIS A 41 -22.55 -27.71 -39.84
CA HIS A 41 -21.34 -27.06 -40.33
C HIS A 41 -20.14 -27.90 -39.87
N ALA A 42 -19.34 -28.37 -40.83
CA ALA A 42 -18.06 -28.99 -40.56
C ALA A 42 -17.13 -27.96 -39.87
N PRO A 43 -16.35 -28.35 -38.85
CA PRO A 43 -15.38 -27.45 -38.25
C PRO A 43 -14.27 -27.11 -39.26
N PRO A 44 -13.75 -25.87 -39.28
CA PRO A 44 -12.62 -25.51 -40.12
C PRO A 44 -11.38 -26.33 -39.73
N PRO A 45 -10.49 -26.68 -40.68
CA PRO A 45 -9.27 -27.40 -40.37
C PRO A 45 -8.37 -26.55 -39.45
N GLY A 46 -7.99 -27.11 -38.31
CA GLY A 46 -7.05 -26.47 -37.37
C GLY A 46 -5.67 -26.24 -37.99
N PRO A 47 -4.88 -25.32 -37.43
CA PRO A 47 -3.55 -24.99 -37.95
C PRO A 47 -2.62 -26.20 -37.86
N ARG A 48 -1.98 -26.52 -38.99
CA ARG A 48 -0.98 -27.57 -39.11
C ARG A 48 0.25 -27.20 -38.26
N ARG A 49 0.56 -27.99 -37.23
CA ARG A 49 1.85 -27.96 -36.53
C ARG A 49 2.95 -28.31 -37.54
N VAL A 50 3.72 -27.30 -37.95
CA VAL A 50 4.98 -27.51 -38.64
C VAL A 50 6.03 -27.79 -37.58
N TRP A 51 6.40 -29.06 -37.44
CA TRP A 51 7.53 -29.50 -36.65
C TRP A 51 8.79 -29.32 -37.51
N SER A 52 9.37 -28.12 -37.52
CA SER A 52 10.68 -27.89 -38.13
C SER A 52 11.76 -28.19 -37.10
N GLY A 53 12.28 -29.42 -37.17
CA GLY A 53 13.47 -29.82 -36.45
C GLY A 53 14.67 -28.97 -36.85
N ARG A 54 15.34 -28.39 -35.86
CA ARG A 54 16.75 -27.99 -35.93
C ARG A 54 17.41 -28.28 -34.58
N LEU A 55 17.60 -29.57 -34.32
CA LEU A 55 18.65 -30.07 -33.43
C LEU A 55 19.89 -30.28 -34.31
N GLY A 56 20.92 -29.46 -34.11
CA GLY A 56 22.18 -29.61 -34.82
C GLY A 56 23.01 -28.33 -34.86
N LEU A 57 23.56 -27.91 -33.73
CA LEU A 57 24.98 -27.57 -33.60
C LEU A 57 25.31 -27.43 -32.10
N LEU A 58 25.82 -28.51 -31.53
CA LEU A 58 26.62 -28.51 -30.32
C LEU A 58 28.08 -28.21 -30.72
N LEU A 59 28.83 -27.60 -29.79
CA LEU A 59 30.31 -27.51 -29.71
C LEU A 59 31.00 -26.29 -30.35
N ALA A 60 31.09 -25.19 -29.58
CA ALA A 60 32.32 -24.41 -29.43
C ALA A 60 32.18 -23.48 -28.21
N GLY A 61 32.97 -23.68 -27.14
CA GLY A 61 33.04 -22.71 -26.03
C GLY A 61 33.24 -23.25 -24.61
N LEU A 62 33.50 -24.55 -24.43
CA LEU A 62 34.08 -25.07 -23.18
C LEU A 62 35.60 -24.98 -23.27
N ALA A 63 36.16 -23.81 -22.97
CA ALA A 63 37.55 -23.60 -22.51
C ALA A 63 37.85 -22.10 -22.40
N VAL A 64 37.51 -21.47 -21.26
CA VAL A 64 38.36 -20.51 -20.51
C VAL A 64 37.67 -20.30 -19.15
N GLY A 65 38.39 -20.51 -18.04
CA GLY A 65 38.10 -19.79 -16.80
C GLY A 65 37.59 -20.56 -15.59
N ALA A 66 37.92 -21.84 -15.43
CA ALA A 66 38.06 -22.43 -14.10
C ALA A 66 39.27 -21.78 -13.39
N LEU A 67 39.11 -20.55 -12.87
CA LEU A 67 40.06 -19.89 -11.98
C LEU A 67 39.45 -18.63 -11.31
N THR A 68 38.53 -18.80 -10.36
CA THR A 68 38.33 -17.90 -9.19
C THR A 68 37.42 -18.56 -8.15
N PHE A 69 37.74 -19.81 -7.79
CA PHE A 69 37.21 -20.45 -6.58
C PHE A 69 38.41 -20.99 -5.79
N LEU A 70 39.20 -20.08 -5.19
CA LEU A 70 40.29 -20.38 -4.24
C LEU A 70 40.92 -19.11 -3.63
N VAL A 71 40.11 -18.21 -3.05
CA VAL A 71 40.60 -17.22 -2.05
C VAL A 71 39.53 -17.00 -0.98
N ALA A 72 39.32 -18.00 -0.13
CA ALA A 72 38.62 -17.83 1.16
C ALA A 72 38.94 -19.00 2.08
N LEU A 73 40.23 -19.25 2.35
CA LEU A 73 40.66 -20.01 3.53
C LEU A 73 42.15 -19.73 3.82
N GLN A 74 42.39 -18.73 4.65
CA GLN A 74 43.61 -18.63 5.45
C GLN A 74 43.20 -18.37 6.90
N VAL A 75 42.69 -19.43 7.53
CA VAL A 75 42.80 -19.57 8.98
C VAL A 75 44.27 -19.87 9.27
N ARG A 76 45.01 -18.90 9.80
CA ARG A 76 46.26 -19.16 10.51
C ARG A 76 46.00 -18.96 12.00
N ALA A 77 45.98 -20.06 12.73
CA ALA A 77 46.21 -20.12 14.16
C ALA A 77 47.71 -20.28 14.44
N VAL A 78 48.10 -20.03 15.71
CA VAL A 78 49.42 -20.18 16.37
C VAL A 78 50.30 -18.91 16.26
N SER A 79 50.74 -18.23 17.32
CA SER A 79 50.69 -18.48 18.78
C SER A 79 51.14 -17.23 19.56
N GLY A 80 50.67 -17.14 20.81
CA GLY A 80 51.52 -16.76 21.96
C GLY A 80 51.53 -15.29 22.39
N ALA A 81 50.92 -15.01 23.55
CA ALA A 81 51.59 -14.42 24.72
C ALA A 81 50.56 -14.12 25.82
N ASP A 82 50.96 -14.39 27.06
CA ASP A 82 50.19 -14.47 28.29
C ASP A 82 49.48 -13.18 28.75
N PRO A 83 48.41 -13.29 29.58
CA PRO A 83 47.81 -12.15 30.25
C PRO A 83 48.67 -11.73 31.45
N THR A 84 49.36 -10.60 31.36
CA THR A 84 50.03 -10.00 32.51
C THR A 84 48.99 -9.56 33.54
N THR A 85 48.96 -10.29 34.65
CA THR A 85 48.21 -9.94 35.85
C THR A 85 48.89 -8.74 36.50
N VAL A 86 48.21 -7.61 36.64
CA VAL A 86 48.70 -6.46 37.42
C VAL A 86 47.96 -6.43 38.74
N THR A 87 48.65 -6.87 39.80
CA THR A 87 48.29 -6.66 41.19
C THR A 87 48.43 -5.17 41.56
N PRO A 88 47.47 -4.54 42.27
CA PRO A 88 47.69 -3.21 42.81
C PRO A 88 48.51 -3.30 44.09
N SER A 89 49.65 -2.61 44.11
CA SER A 89 50.46 -2.38 45.31
C SER A 89 49.83 -1.25 46.13
N GLY A 90 49.65 -1.50 47.42
CA GLY A 90 49.25 -0.49 48.40
C GLY A 90 50.24 0.67 48.46
N GLY A 91 49.70 1.88 48.57
CA GLY A 91 50.41 3.13 48.75
C GLY A 91 49.55 4.08 49.56
N ALA A 92 50.16 4.66 50.58
CA ALA A 92 49.53 5.28 51.73
C ALA A 92 48.75 6.57 51.45
N VAL A 93 47.78 6.79 52.34
CA VAL A 93 46.92 7.96 52.51
C VAL A 93 47.72 9.22 52.89
N PRO A 94 47.41 10.38 52.30
CA PRO A 94 47.45 11.65 53.01
C PRO A 94 46.04 12.20 53.20
N ALA A 95 45.75 12.62 54.43
CA ALA A 95 44.49 13.22 54.84
C ALA A 95 44.17 14.49 54.04
N ALA A 96 42.94 14.56 53.52
CA ALA A 96 42.37 15.74 52.88
C ALA A 96 41.74 16.69 53.93
N PRO A 97 41.73 18.01 53.69
CA PRO A 97 41.19 19.00 54.62
C PRO A 97 39.65 19.02 54.64
N GLU A 98 39.15 19.51 55.77
CA GLU A 98 37.76 19.70 56.18
C GLU A 98 36.86 20.39 55.13
N PRO A 99 35.58 19.99 54.95
CA PRO A 99 34.73 20.53 53.90
C PRO A 99 34.16 21.90 54.28
N ALA A 100 34.19 22.83 53.31
CA ALA A 100 33.48 24.09 53.36
C ALA A 100 31.94 23.88 53.25
N PRO A 101 31.11 24.81 53.75
CA PRO A 101 29.66 24.60 53.85
C PRO A 101 29.01 24.51 52.46
N SER A 102 28.16 23.49 52.33
CA SER A 102 27.33 23.19 51.16
C SER A 102 26.39 24.35 50.83
N THR A 103 26.65 25.06 49.74
CA THR A 103 25.63 25.87 49.06
C THR A 103 24.57 24.94 48.50
N ALA A 104 23.30 25.25 48.80
CA ALA A 104 22.13 24.50 48.35
C ALA A 104 22.15 24.24 46.83
N SER A 105 21.95 22.98 46.45
CA SER A 105 21.63 22.61 45.07
C SER A 105 20.36 23.35 44.63
N PRO A 106 20.34 23.97 43.43
CA PRO A 106 19.09 24.44 42.87
C PRO A 106 18.19 23.21 42.61
N ASP A 107 16.92 23.34 42.98
CA ASP A 107 15.87 22.38 42.61
C ASP A 107 15.94 22.09 41.10
N PRO A 108 15.70 20.84 40.66
CA PRO A 108 15.62 20.54 39.24
C PRO A 108 14.44 21.32 38.68
N THR A 109 14.75 22.37 37.92
CA THR A 109 13.78 23.09 37.13
C THR A 109 13.11 22.07 36.22
N ALA A 110 11.82 21.83 36.45
CA ALA A 110 10.98 21.03 35.56
C ALA A 110 11.15 21.62 34.16
N THR A 111 11.79 20.85 33.29
CA THR A 111 11.88 21.23 31.87
C THR A 111 10.46 21.16 31.36
N GLU A 112 9.95 22.31 30.92
CA GLU A 112 8.63 22.44 30.30
C GLU A 112 8.64 21.55 29.06
N THR A 113 8.01 20.37 29.18
CA THR A 113 7.87 19.43 28.08
C THR A 113 7.02 20.10 27.01
N GLY A 114 7.64 20.49 25.89
CA GLY A 114 6.91 20.95 24.73
C GLY A 114 5.82 19.95 24.34
N PRO A 115 4.79 20.37 23.57
CA PRO A 115 3.75 19.46 23.12
C PRO A 115 4.39 18.24 22.45
N ALA A 116 3.88 17.05 22.78
CA ALA A 116 4.37 15.81 22.20
C ALA A 116 4.28 15.89 20.66
N PRO A 117 5.24 15.31 19.93
CA PRO A 117 5.15 15.22 18.48
C PRO A 117 3.81 14.61 18.02
N PRO A 118 3.24 15.03 16.87
CA PRO A 118 1.89 14.62 16.45
C PRO A 118 1.67 13.11 16.33
N LEU A 119 2.74 12.34 16.09
CA LEU A 119 2.70 10.89 15.94
C LEU A 119 3.44 10.15 17.06
N ALA A 120 3.71 10.83 18.19
CA ALA A 120 4.39 10.20 19.31
C ALA A 120 3.63 8.96 19.81
N GLY A 121 4.32 7.81 19.81
CA GLY A 121 3.75 6.54 20.25
C GLY A 121 2.99 5.76 19.17
N VAL A 122 2.93 6.28 17.94
CA VAL A 122 2.30 5.60 16.80
C VAL A 122 3.35 4.83 16.01
N THR A 123 3.05 3.58 15.66
CA THR A 123 3.85 2.75 14.75
C THR A 123 3.15 2.65 13.39
N VAL A 124 3.80 3.13 12.33
CA VAL A 124 3.26 3.14 10.96
C VAL A 124 3.97 2.07 10.14
N ALA A 125 3.19 1.12 9.60
CA ALA A 125 3.66 0.23 8.54
C ALA A 125 3.53 0.95 7.19
N VAL A 126 4.65 1.11 6.50
CA VAL A 126 4.69 1.64 5.12
C VAL A 126 5.03 0.49 4.18
N ASP A 127 4.15 0.25 3.21
CA ASP A 127 4.30 -0.80 2.21
C ASP A 127 4.63 -0.19 0.84
N PRO A 128 5.91 -0.05 0.47
CA PRO A 128 6.26 0.30 -0.90
C PRO A 128 5.93 -0.87 -1.83
N GLY A 129 4.89 -0.69 -2.66
CA GLY A 129 4.36 -1.70 -3.57
C GLY A 129 5.42 -2.33 -4.48
N HIS A 130 5.19 -3.58 -4.86
CA HIS A 130 6.06 -4.37 -5.76
C HIS A 130 7.48 -4.64 -5.22
N ASN A 131 8.30 -5.33 -6.02
CA ASN A 131 9.71 -5.62 -5.72
C ASN A 131 10.59 -5.38 -6.95
N GLY A 132 11.83 -4.93 -6.76
CA GLY A 132 12.76 -4.64 -7.87
C GLY A 132 13.27 -5.86 -8.66
N GLY A 133 13.07 -7.08 -8.15
CA GLY A 133 13.46 -8.32 -8.81
C GLY A 133 12.32 -9.15 -9.39
N ASN A 134 11.07 -8.67 -9.34
CA ASN A 134 9.92 -9.49 -9.77
C ASN A 134 10.02 -9.94 -11.23
N GLY A 135 10.44 -9.06 -12.14
CA GLY A 135 10.52 -9.37 -13.57
C GLY A 135 11.47 -10.52 -13.92
N ALA A 136 12.52 -10.73 -13.12
CA ALA A 136 13.47 -11.82 -13.30
C ALA A 136 13.03 -13.13 -12.62
N ASN A 137 11.96 -13.12 -11.83
CA ASN A 137 11.56 -14.23 -10.96
C ASN A 137 10.07 -14.64 -11.14
N PRO A 138 9.60 -14.90 -12.37
CA PRO A 138 8.18 -15.11 -12.64
C PRO A 138 7.59 -16.33 -11.94
N LEU A 139 8.37 -17.38 -11.64
CA LEU A 139 7.85 -18.54 -10.93
C LEU A 139 7.51 -18.25 -9.46
N VAL A 140 8.32 -17.40 -8.81
CA VAL A 140 8.08 -16.99 -7.42
C VAL A 140 6.91 -16.01 -7.38
N VAL A 141 6.93 -15.02 -8.28
CA VAL A 141 5.93 -13.94 -8.34
C VAL A 141 4.53 -14.46 -8.69
N ASN A 142 4.42 -15.47 -9.55
CA ASN A 142 3.14 -16.06 -9.93
C ASN A 142 2.69 -17.23 -9.03
N ALA A 143 3.46 -17.59 -7.99
CA ALA A 143 3.04 -18.61 -7.04
C ALA A 143 1.72 -18.19 -6.37
N PRO A 144 0.71 -19.07 -6.29
CA PRO A 144 -0.57 -18.71 -5.68
C PRO A 144 -0.43 -18.54 -4.17
N VAL A 145 -0.97 -17.45 -3.63
CA VAL A 145 -1.09 -17.16 -2.20
C VAL A 145 -2.55 -16.88 -1.85
N PRO A 146 -3.00 -17.13 -0.61
CA PRO A 146 -4.37 -16.83 -0.19
C PRO A 146 -4.72 -15.35 -0.38
N ASP A 147 -5.91 -15.07 -0.89
CA ASP A 147 -6.35 -13.69 -1.15
C ASP A 147 -7.02 -13.00 0.06
N GLY A 148 -7.20 -13.72 1.16
CA GLY A 148 -7.89 -13.25 2.37
C GLY A 148 -9.41 -13.42 2.34
N ARG A 149 -9.98 -13.97 1.27
CA ARG A 149 -11.44 -14.14 1.08
C ARG A 149 -11.85 -15.54 0.59
N GLY A 150 -10.92 -16.49 0.65
CA GLY A 150 -11.18 -17.91 0.36
C GLY A 150 -10.69 -18.39 -1.00
N ASP A 151 -10.16 -17.49 -1.83
CA ASP A 151 -9.51 -17.80 -3.10
C ASP A 151 -7.99 -17.60 -3.00
N THR A 152 -7.32 -17.64 -4.16
CA THR A 152 -5.88 -17.37 -4.27
C THR A 152 -5.59 -16.37 -5.36
N LYS A 153 -4.50 -15.61 -5.23
CA LYS A 153 -3.95 -14.75 -6.28
C LYS A 153 -2.44 -14.90 -6.37
N ALA A 154 -1.83 -14.31 -7.41
CA ALA A 154 -0.38 -14.30 -7.55
C ALA A 154 0.28 -13.66 -6.31
N CYS A 155 1.40 -14.23 -5.87
CA CYS A 155 2.23 -13.74 -4.78
C CYS A 155 2.54 -12.25 -4.93
N ASN A 156 2.88 -11.78 -6.12
CA ASN A 156 3.11 -10.36 -6.39
C ASN A 156 2.90 -10.08 -7.89
N THR A 157 3.10 -8.84 -8.33
CA THR A 157 3.19 -8.45 -9.74
C THR A 157 4.39 -7.53 -9.96
N VAL A 158 4.78 -7.32 -11.21
CA VAL A 158 5.95 -6.46 -11.53
C VAL A 158 5.68 -4.96 -11.33
N GLY A 159 4.42 -4.55 -11.24
CA GLY A 159 4.03 -3.14 -11.27
C GLY A 159 4.03 -2.56 -12.68
N THR A 160 3.60 -1.32 -12.81
CA THR A 160 3.66 -0.55 -14.06
C THR A 160 5.00 0.18 -14.22
N SER A 161 5.12 0.98 -15.27
CA SER A 161 6.24 1.90 -15.45
C SER A 161 5.81 3.14 -16.22
N ALA A 162 6.56 4.23 -16.04
CA ALA A 162 6.52 5.37 -16.95
C ALA A 162 6.99 4.97 -18.36
N ASP A 163 6.66 5.81 -19.35
CA ASP A 163 7.12 5.64 -20.74
C ASP A 163 8.66 5.74 -20.87
N SER A 164 9.32 6.43 -19.93
CA SER A 164 10.78 6.50 -19.80
C SER A 164 11.42 5.18 -19.36
N GLY A 165 10.63 4.25 -18.83
CA GLY A 165 11.09 3.03 -18.18
C GLY A 165 11.29 3.16 -16.66
N TYR A 166 10.99 4.30 -16.04
CA TYR A 166 11.01 4.42 -14.58
C TYR A 166 9.95 3.49 -13.96
N PRO A 167 10.33 2.44 -13.21
CA PRO A 167 9.40 1.42 -12.78
C PRO A 167 8.70 1.81 -11.48
N GLU A 168 7.47 1.33 -11.32
CA GLU A 168 6.64 1.61 -10.13
C GLU A 168 7.34 1.23 -8.83
N HIS A 169 7.99 0.06 -8.77
CA HIS A 169 8.67 -0.38 -7.54
C HIS A 169 9.77 0.60 -7.07
N ALA A 170 10.45 1.28 -8.01
CA ALA A 170 11.48 2.26 -7.67
C ALA A 170 10.86 3.59 -7.22
N PHE A 171 9.73 3.97 -7.81
CA PHE A 171 8.93 5.11 -7.37
C PHE A 171 8.40 4.91 -5.94
N THR A 172 7.72 3.79 -5.69
CA THR A 172 7.13 3.51 -4.38
C THR A 172 8.21 3.36 -3.31
N TRP A 173 9.36 2.76 -3.64
CA TRP A 173 10.51 2.67 -2.74
C TRP A 173 11.04 4.03 -2.31
N ASP A 174 11.28 4.94 -3.27
CA ASP A 174 11.82 6.26 -2.96
C ASP A 174 10.84 7.11 -2.15
N VAL A 175 9.55 7.11 -2.52
CA VAL A 175 8.52 7.81 -1.74
C VAL A 175 8.39 7.21 -0.34
N ALA A 176 8.46 5.88 -0.17
CA ALA A 176 8.41 5.25 1.14
C ALA A 176 9.59 5.65 2.03
N GLY A 177 10.80 5.76 1.48
CA GLY A 177 11.97 6.23 2.22
C GLY A 177 11.82 7.67 2.71
N ARG A 178 11.31 8.56 1.85
CA ARG A 178 11.00 9.96 2.20
C ARG A 178 9.88 10.05 3.24
N LEU A 179 8.84 9.25 3.07
CA LEU A 179 7.71 9.17 4.00
C LEU A 179 8.18 8.68 5.37
N ALA A 180 9.03 7.65 5.43
CA ALA A 180 9.59 7.14 6.67
C ALA A 180 10.38 8.21 7.42
N GLY A 181 11.20 9.00 6.70
CA GLY A 181 11.87 10.17 7.26
C GLY A 181 10.89 11.17 7.87
N ARG A 182 9.85 11.54 7.10
CA ARG A 182 8.86 12.53 7.54
C ARG A 182 8.03 12.07 8.73
N LEU A 183 7.59 10.81 8.76
CA LEU A 183 6.85 10.22 9.87
C LEU A 183 7.72 10.14 11.13
N THR A 184 9.00 9.79 10.99
CA THR A 184 9.97 9.76 12.10
C THR A 184 10.17 11.15 12.70
N GLU A 185 10.28 12.19 11.86
CA GLU A 185 10.35 13.60 12.32
C GLU A 185 9.10 14.02 13.11
N LEU A 186 7.94 13.45 12.79
CA LEU A 186 6.68 13.67 13.49
C LEU A 186 6.53 12.79 14.75
N GLY A 187 7.50 11.94 15.06
CA GLY A 187 7.56 11.12 16.27
C GLY A 187 7.05 9.68 16.13
N ALA A 188 6.72 9.23 14.93
CA ALA A 188 6.30 7.86 14.69
C ALA A 188 7.47 6.87 14.72
N VAL A 189 7.19 5.62 15.08
CA VAL A 189 8.02 4.47 14.69
C VAL A 189 7.58 4.03 13.29
N VAL A 190 8.52 3.75 12.40
CA VAL A 190 8.20 3.32 11.03
C VAL A 190 8.80 1.95 10.74
N VAL A 191 7.99 1.06 10.19
CA VAL A 191 8.40 -0.28 9.73
C VAL A 191 8.06 -0.45 8.26
N LEU A 192 9.02 -0.92 7.46
CA LEU A 192 8.86 -1.11 6.02
C LEU A 192 8.62 -2.59 5.69
N THR A 193 7.66 -2.88 4.82
CA THR A 193 7.35 -4.27 4.41
C THR A 193 8.46 -4.94 3.61
N ARG A 194 9.38 -4.16 3.04
CA ARG A 194 10.59 -4.66 2.37
C ARG A 194 11.81 -3.82 2.75
N PRO A 195 13.01 -4.41 2.83
CA PRO A 195 14.21 -3.72 3.30
C PRO A 195 14.95 -2.93 2.20
N ASP A 196 14.67 -3.22 0.93
CA ASP A 196 15.34 -2.62 -0.22
C ASP A 196 14.47 -2.68 -1.49
N ASP A 197 15.01 -2.14 -2.59
CA ASP A 197 14.47 -2.25 -3.94
C ASP A 197 15.23 -3.25 -4.82
N ALA A 198 15.80 -4.28 -4.19
CA ALA A 198 16.56 -5.32 -4.86
C ALA A 198 15.85 -6.68 -4.73
N GLY A 199 15.81 -7.46 -5.81
CA GLY A 199 15.35 -8.84 -5.73
C GLY A 199 13.86 -9.02 -5.40
N VAL A 200 13.50 -10.21 -4.94
CA VAL A 200 12.11 -10.57 -4.63
C VAL A 200 11.87 -10.37 -3.13
N GLY A 201 10.95 -9.46 -2.80
CA GLY A 201 10.44 -9.24 -1.45
C GLY A 201 9.13 -9.99 -1.18
N PRO A 202 8.44 -9.68 -0.06
CA PRO A 202 7.29 -10.46 0.39
C PRO A 202 6.11 -10.47 -0.58
N CYS A 203 5.35 -11.57 -0.52
CA CYS A 203 4.08 -11.70 -1.23
C CYS A 203 2.99 -10.80 -0.62
N VAL A 204 1.94 -10.50 -1.38
CA VAL A 204 0.84 -9.60 -1.00
C VAL A 204 0.08 -10.05 0.26
N ASP A 205 0.01 -11.35 0.52
CA ASP A 205 -0.61 -11.89 1.74
C ASP A 205 0.27 -11.62 2.98
N ALA A 206 1.59 -11.78 2.86
CA ALA A 206 2.54 -11.43 3.92
C ALA A 206 2.60 -9.91 4.15
N ARG A 207 2.53 -9.10 3.10
CA ARG A 207 2.45 -7.63 3.21
C ARG A 207 1.19 -7.18 3.93
N GLY A 208 0.06 -7.86 3.70
CA GLY A 208 -1.19 -7.56 4.41
C GLY A 208 -1.19 -7.96 5.87
N ARG A 209 -0.46 -9.03 6.25
CA ARG A 209 -0.29 -9.42 7.66
C ARG A 209 0.80 -8.67 8.42
N PHE A 210 1.67 -7.99 7.68
CA PHE A 210 2.80 -7.27 8.22
C PHE A 210 2.46 -6.29 9.38
N PRO A 211 1.40 -5.46 9.31
CA PRO A 211 1.17 -4.48 10.37
C PRO A 211 0.86 -5.14 11.72
N GLN A 212 0.00 -6.17 11.77
CA GLN A 212 -0.28 -6.89 13.02
C GLN A 212 0.89 -7.76 13.48
N GLU A 213 1.72 -8.27 12.56
CA GLU A 213 2.93 -9.05 12.90
C GLU A 213 4.07 -8.17 13.45
N ASN A 214 4.00 -6.85 13.29
CA ASN A 214 5.03 -5.89 13.71
C ASN A 214 4.49 -4.81 14.65
N ASP A 215 3.35 -5.06 15.31
CA ASP A 215 2.71 -4.14 16.26
C ASP A 215 2.50 -2.72 15.70
N ALA A 216 2.22 -2.60 14.40
CA ALA A 216 1.87 -1.34 13.77
C ALA A 216 0.39 -1.00 14.03
N ASP A 217 0.11 0.29 14.18
CA ASP A 217 -1.22 0.83 14.38
C ASP A 217 -1.97 1.05 13.06
N VAL A 218 -1.23 1.20 11.97
CA VAL A 218 -1.78 1.55 10.65
C VAL A 218 -0.88 1.06 9.51
N LEU A 219 -1.50 0.69 8.39
CA LEU A 219 -0.83 0.35 7.14
C LEU A 219 -1.13 1.37 6.04
N VAL A 220 -0.07 1.95 5.47
CA VAL A 220 -0.15 2.77 4.25
C VAL A 220 0.63 2.07 3.14
N SER A 221 -0.08 1.51 2.16
CA SER A 221 0.51 0.87 0.98
C SER A 221 0.60 1.87 -0.16
N LEU A 222 1.80 2.06 -0.70
CA LEU A 222 2.11 3.07 -1.72
C LEU A 222 2.26 2.39 -3.08
N HIS A 223 1.50 2.88 -4.05
CA HIS A 223 1.44 2.40 -5.43
C HIS A 223 1.37 3.58 -6.42
N ALA A 224 1.51 3.28 -7.70
CA ALA A 224 1.16 4.21 -8.77
C ALA A 224 0.44 3.47 -9.90
N ASN A 225 -0.61 4.09 -10.41
CA ASN A 225 -1.47 3.44 -11.38
C ASN A 225 -0.84 3.49 -12.78
N GLY A 226 -1.32 2.62 -13.66
CA GLY A 226 -0.87 2.58 -15.04
C GLY A 226 -1.97 2.20 -16.02
N THR A 227 -2.85 3.15 -16.33
CA THR A 227 -3.92 2.95 -17.29
C THR A 227 -3.44 3.04 -18.75
N GLU A 228 -4.12 2.34 -19.67
CA GLU A 228 -3.82 2.44 -21.11
C GLU A 228 -4.11 3.84 -21.69
N ASP A 229 -5.08 4.57 -21.13
CA ASP A 229 -5.36 5.95 -21.50
C ASP A 229 -4.30 6.90 -20.92
N ARG A 230 -3.48 7.47 -21.81
CA ARG A 230 -2.43 8.45 -21.47
C ARG A 230 -2.96 9.78 -20.94
N ARG A 231 -4.27 10.02 -20.98
CA ARG A 231 -4.92 11.20 -20.41
C ARG A 231 -5.48 10.97 -19.01
N ALA A 232 -5.60 9.71 -18.59
CA ALA A 232 -5.94 9.39 -17.21
C ALA A 232 -4.91 10.06 -16.30
N HIS A 233 -5.35 10.61 -15.19
CA HIS A 233 -4.48 11.26 -14.21
C HIS A 233 -5.09 11.14 -12.83
N GLY A 234 -4.30 11.51 -11.83
CA GLY A 234 -4.73 11.80 -10.48
C GLY A 234 -4.69 10.60 -9.56
N PHE A 235 -4.62 10.90 -8.27
CA PHE A 235 -4.50 9.90 -7.22
C PHE A 235 -5.86 9.34 -6.81
N PHE A 236 -5.86 8.17 -6.18
CA PHE A 236 -7.02 7.65 -5.45
C PHE A 236 -6.58 6.71 -4.33
N ALA A 237 -7.43 6.59 -3.31
CA ALA A 237 -7.27 5.63 -2.23
C ALA A 237 -8.10 4.38 -2.51
N ILE A 238 -7.67 3.25 -1.98
CA ILE A 238 -8.40 1.98 -2.05
C ILE A 238 -8.50 1.39 -0.64
N VAL A 239 -9.71 0.98 -0.28
CA VAL A 239 -10.04 0.28 0.97
C VAL A 239 -10.67 -1.08 0.68
N SER A 240 -10.50 -2.01 1.62
CA SER A 240 -11.14 -3.33 1.59
C SER A 240 -12.65 -3.20 1.73
N ASP A 241 -13.41 -3.79 0.81
CA ASP A 241 -14.88 -3.78 0.88
C ASP A 241 -15.47 -5.03 0.16
N PRO A 242 -16.44 -5.74 0.77
CA PRO A 242 -16.95 -5.53 2.12
C PRO A 242 -15.89 -5.89 3.18
N PRO A 243 -15.87 -5.26 4.37
CA PRO A 243 -14.87 -5.55 5.39
C PRO A 243 -14.96 -7.01 5.85
N VAL A 244 -13.81 -7.68 5.99
CA VAL A 244 -13.71 -9.02 6.62
C VAL A 244 -13.10 -8.98 8.03
N ASP A 245 -12.65 -7.80 8.43
CA ASP A 245 -12.16 -7.44 9.76
C ASP A 245 -12.72 -6.07 10.15
N GLU A 246 -12.84 -5.76 11.45
CA GLU A 246 -13.39 -4.48 11.93
C GLU A 246 -12.54 -3.29 11.47
N ALA A 247 -11.21 -3.44 11.44
CA ALA A 247 -10.28 -2.37 11.06
C ALA A 247 -10.44 -1.95 9.58
N GLN A 248 -10.96 -2.85 8.74
CA GLN A 248 -11.20 -2.62 7.31
C GLN A 248 -12.44 -1.76 7.04
N GLY A 249 -13.32 -1.60 8.04
CA GLY A 249 -14.54 -0.82 7.93
C GLY A 249 -14.28 0.68 8.07
N GLU A 250 -14.99 1.32 9.00
CA GLU A 250 -14.85 2.77 9.26
C GLU A 250 -13.38 3.20 9.46
N PRO A 251 -12.55 2.51 10.27
CA PRO A 251 -11.20 3.02 10.57
C PRO A 251 -10.32 3.21 9.32
N SER A 252 -10.40 2.28 8.37
CA SER A 252 -9.70 2.38 7.08
C SER A 252 -10.32 3.43 6.15
N VAL A 253 -11.63 3.65 6.22
CA VAL A 253 -12.32 4.69 5.45
C VAL A 253 -11.95 6.09 5.96
N ALA A 254 -11.95 6.30 7.28
CA ALA A 254 -11.50 7.56 7.89
C ALA A 254 -10.05 7.88 7.51
N LEU A 255 -9.17 6.87 7.57
CA LEU A 255 -7.78 7.01 7.11
C LEU A 255 -7.71 7.40 5.63
N ALA A 256 -8.52 6.76 4.77
CA ALA A 256 -8.55 7.07 3.35
C ALA A 256 -8.98 8.52 3.09
N HIS A 257 -9.98 9.03 3.81
CA HIS A 257 -10.45 10.40 3.67
C HIS A 257 -9.39 11.43 4.07
N GLU A 258 -8.67 11.22 5.17
CA GLU A 258 -7.59 12.13 5.59
C GLU A 258 -6.40 12.12 4.61
N LEU A 259 -6.03 10.94 4.10
CA LEU A 259 -4.99 10.82 3.07
C LEU A 259 -5.39 11.52 1.76
N VAL A 260 -6.66 11.36 1.34
CA VAL A 260 -7.21 12.03 0.16
C VAL A 260 -7.24 13.55 0.34
N ALA A 261 -7.68 14.02 1.51
CA ALA A 261 -7.71 15.44 1.83
C ALA A 261 -6.30 16.05 1.79
N ALA A 262 -5.31 15.38 2.38
CA ALA A 262 -3.93 15.84 2.40
C ALA A 262 -3.28 15.87 1.00
N LEU A 263 -3.49 14.85 0.16
CA LEU A 263 -3.02 14.84 -1.23
C LEU A 263 -3.66 15.97 -2.05
N THR A 264 -4.96 16.21 -1.85
CA THR A 264 -5.67 17.34 -2.48
C THR A 264 -5.08 18.68 -2.04
N ALA A 265 -4.83 18.85 -0.73
CA ALA A 265 -4.27 20.09 -0.19
C ALA A 265 -2.84 20.35 -0.68
N ALA A 266 -2.07 19.30 -0.97
CA ALA A 266 -0.74 19.36 -1.58
C ALA A 266 -0.78 19.66 -3.09
N GLY A 267 -1.97 19.84 -3.68
CA GLY A 267 -2.17 20.22 -5.07
C GLY A 267 -2.05 19.05 -6.06
N PHE A 268 -2.24 17.81 -5.61
CA PHE A 268 -2.47 16.69 -6.52
C PHE A 268 -3.94 16.64 -6.92
N ALA A 269 -4.21 16.22 -8.16
CA ALA A 269 -5.57 16.07 -8.64
C ALA A 269 -6.14 14.71 -8.22
N PRO A 270 -7.40 14.62 -7.78
CA PRO A 270 -8.07 13.33 -7.63
C PRO A 270 -8.23 12.66 -8.99
N SER A 271 -8.33 11.33 -9.00
CA SER A 271 -8.31 10.56 -10.23
C SER A 271 -9.45 10.91 -11.19
N SER A 272 -9.14 11.08 -12.47
CA SER A 272 -10.11 11.28 -13.55
C SER A 272 -10.92 10.03 -13.89
N SER A 273 -10.43 8.86 -13.47
CA SER A 273 -10.98 7.55 -13.82
C SER A 273 -11.70 6.89 -12.64
N VAL A 274 -11.59 7.47 -11.44
CA VAL A 274 -12.27 7.03 -10.23
C VAL A 274 -13.33 8.05 -9.88
N ALA A 275 -14.57 7.73 -10.25
CA ALA A 275 -15.74 8.46 -9.77
C ALA A 275 -16.51 7.53 -8.82
N ALA A 276 -16.54 7.88 -7.54
CA ALA A 276 -17.44 7.29 -6.57
C ALA A 276 -18.19 8.40 -5.84
N ASP A 277 -19.36 8.07 -5.29
CA ASP A 277 -20.12 8.96 -4.42
C ASP A 277 -19.32 9.37 -3.16
N ASP A 278 -18.22 8.66 -2.87
CA ASP A 278 -17.31 8.80 -1.72
C ASP A 278 -15.97 9.49 -2.12
N GLY A 279 -15.97 10.29 -3.19
CA GLY A 279 -14.77 10.97 -3.70
C GLY A 279 -13.78 9.99 -4.37
N PRO A 280 -12.46 10.29 -4.39
CA PRO A 280 -11.45 9.42 -5.00
C PRO A 280 -11.08 8.23 -4.10
N VAL A 281 -12.09 7.56 -3.52
CA VAL A 281 -11.95 6.35 -2.70
C VAL A 281 -12.61 5.18 -3.44
N GLN A 282 -11.83 4.14 -3.73
CA GLN A 282 -12.32 2.88 -4.27
C GLN A 282 -12.54 1.85 -3.17
N ARG A 283 -13.65 1.14 -3.26
CA ARG A 283 -14.02 0.02 -2.40
C ARG A 283 -13.83 -1.28 -3.19
N ARG A 284 -12.93 -2.15 -2.74
CA ARG A 284 -12.49 -3.34 -3.50
C ARG A 284 -12.33 -4.58 -2.63
N ALA A 285 -12.68 -5.74 -3.18
CA ALA A 285 -12.55 -7.04 -2.51
C ALA A 285 -11.32 -7.85 -2.99
N ASP A 286 -10.63 -7.42 -4.04
CA ASP A 286 -9.65 -8.24 -4.78
C ASP A 286 -8.19 -8.00 -4.38
N LEU A 287 -7.93 -7.20 -3.35
CA LEU A 287 -6.58 -6.82 -2.93
C LEU A 287 -6.15 -7.56 -1.65
N ALA A 288 -5.37 -8.64 -1.79
CA ALA A 288 -4.88 -9.44 -0.67
C ALA A 288 -4.21 -8.62 0.43
N THR A 289 -3.37 -7.62 0.07
CA THR A 289 -2.73 -6.75 1.06
C THR A 289 -3.76 -6.09 1.99
N LEU A 290 -4.88 -5.61 1.45
CA LEU A 290 -5.95 -4.99 2.24
C LEU A 290 -6.83 -6.03 2.93
N ASN A 291 -7.11 -7.16 2.28
CA ASN A 291 -7.96 -8.22 2.82
C ASN A 291 -7.36 -8.92 4.05
N HIS A 292 -6.02 -9.00 4.14
CA HIS A 292 -5.29 -9.60 5.28
C HIS A 292 -4.92 -8.61 6.39
N ALA A 293 -5.16 -7.31 6.18
CA ALA A 293 -4.86 -6.30 7.18
C ALA A 293 -5.90 -6.32 8.31
N GLU A 294 -5.42 -6.55 9.53
CA GLU A 294 -6.19 -6.50 10.79
C GLU A 294 -5.95 -5.17 11.54
N ARG A 295 -5.40 -4.19 10.82
CA ARG A 295 -5.16 -2.81 11.24
C ARG A 295 -5.75 -1.87 10.18
N PRO A 296 -6.11 -0.62 10.53
CA PRO A 296 -6.52 0.38 9.54
C PRO A 296 -5.54 0.42 8.38
N ALA A 297 -6.03 0.23 7.15
CA ALA A 297 -5.19 0.00 5.99
C ALA A 297 -5.76 0.68 4.74
N VAL A 298 -4.90 1.44 4.07
CA VAL A 298 -5.21 2.10 2.79
C VAL A 298 -4.10 1.81 1.79
N MET A 299 -4.51 1.51 0.56
CA MET A 299 -3.61 1.50 -0.59
C MET A 299 -3.81 2.80 -1.37
N LEU A 300 -2.73 3.55 -1.58
CA LEU A 300 -2.72 4.79 -2.35
C LEU A 300 -2.13 4.55 -3.72
N GLU A 301 -2.92 4.82 -4.75
CA GLU A 301 -2.43 5.00 -6.11
C GLU A 301 -2.11 6.48 -6.27
N LEU A 302 -0.83 6.86 -6.18
CA LEU A 302 -0.40 8.26 -6.04
C LEU A 302 -0.54 9.10 -7.32
N GLY A 303 -0.84 8.46 -8.45
CA GLY A 303 -1.07 9.09 -9.75
C GLY A 303 -0.96 8.06 -10.87
N GLU A 304 -0.89 8.50 -12.12
CA GLU A 304 -0.79 7.67 -13.32
C GLU A 304 0.60 7.72 -13.95
N MET A 305 1.39 6.65 -13.83
CA MET A 305 2.72 6.57 -14.45
C MET A 305 2.66 6.64 -15.98
N ARG A 306 1.53 6.29 -16.60
CA ARG A 306 1.34 6.38 -18.05
C ARG A 306 0.94 7.78 -18.51
N ASN A 307 0.63 8.69 -17.60
CA ASN A 307 0.43 10.09 -17.92
C ASN A 307 1.80 10.81 -17.96
N PRO A 308 2.18 11.46 -19.07
CA PRO A 308 3.50 12.09 -19.18
C PRO A 308 3.72 13.24 -18.17
N ASP A 309 2.66 13.97 -17.81
CA ASP A 309 2.77 15.09 -16.87
C ASP A 309 2.94 14.58 -15.43
N GLU A 310 2.21 13.53 -15.05
CA GLU A 310 2.37 12.93 -13.72
C GLU A 310 3.66 12.11 -13.61
N ALA A 311 4.06 11.41 -14.67
CA ALA A 311 5.35 10.74 -14.73
C ALA A 311 6.52 11.72 -14.50
N ALA A 312 6.47 12.92 -15.08
CA ALA A 312 7.48 13.95 -14.84
C ALA A 312 7.55 14.37 -13.35
N VAL A 313 6.41 14.43 -12.67
CA VAL A 313 6.35 14.68 -11.21
C VAL A 313 6.94 13.49 -10.44
N MET A 314 6.56 12.26 -10.77
CA MET A 314 7.05 11.04 -10.12
C MET A 314 8.56 10.83 -10.31
N GLU A 315 9.10 11.22 -11.46
CA GLU A 315 10.53 11.14 -11.78
C GLU A 315 11.36 12.26 -11.12
N SER A 316 10.72 13.35 -10.70
CA SER A 316 11.39 14.43 -9.96
C SER A 316 11.56 14.11 -8.47
N GLU A 317 12.69 14.55 -7.89
CA GLU A 317 12.93 14.45 -6.45
C GLU A 317 11.90 15.28 -5.66
N GLU A 318 11.60 16.49 -6.12
CA GLU A 318 10.64 17.39 -5.49
C GLU A 318 9.23 16.81 -5.51
N GLY A 319 8.82 16.15 -6.59
CA GLY A 319 7.52 15.48 -6.68
C GLY A 319 7.40 14.31 -5.71
N ARG A 320 8.43 13.46 -5.61
CA ARG A 320 8.46 12.35 -4.64
C ARG A 320 8.47 12.84 -3.20
N GLN A 321 9.18 13.92 -2.90
CA GLN A 321 9.11 14.56 -1.58
C GLN A 321 7.71 15.10 -1.29
N ARG A 322 7.07 15.76 -2.25
CA ARG A 322 5.72 16.30 -2.07
C ARG A 322 4.68 15.21 -1.82
N TYR A 323 4.80 14.04 -2.47
CA TYR A 323 3.96 12.89 -2.15
C TYR A 323 4.17 12.43 -0.70
N ALA A 324 5.41 12.25 -0.28
CA ALA A 324 5.74 11.83 1.09
C ALA A 324 5.23 12.81 2.15
N ASP A 325 5.40 14.12 1.93
CA ASP A 325 4.94 15.16 2.85
C ASP A 325 3.41 15.18 2.97
N ALA A 326 2.70 15.00 1.85
CA ALA A 326 1.24 14.94 1.83
C ALA A 326 0.73 13.70 2.58
N VAL A 327 1.31 12.53 2.32
CA VAL A 327 0.92 11.28 3.00
C VAL A 327 1.19 11.35 4.50
N ALA A 328 2.35 11.87 4.92
CA ALA A 328 2.66 12.06 6.33
C ALA A 328 1.67 13.01 7.02
N SER A 329 1.26 14.07 6.33
CA SER A 329 0.26 15.02 6.85
C SER A 329 -1.11 14.37 7.02
N GLY A 330 -1.53 13.52 6.07
CA GLY A 330 -2.77 12.75 6.17
C GLY A 330 -2.76 11.74 7.32
N VAL A 331 -1.65 11.03 7.54
CA VAL A 331 -1.50 10.15 8.70
C VAL A 331 -1.58 10.94 10.01
N ALA A 332 -0.92 12.10 10.10
CA ALA A 332 -0.98 12.96 11.29
C ALA A 332 -2.39 13.50 11.57
N ALA A 333 -3.14 13.87 10.53
CA ALA A 333 -4.53 14.31 10.67
C ALA A 333 -5.43 13.17 11.17
N TRP A 334 -5.30 11.98 10.58
CA TRP A 334 -6.04 10.80 11.02
C TRP A 334 -5.78 10.43 12.50
N VAL A 335 -4.52 10.53 12.95
CA VAL A 335 -4.19 10.34 14.38
C VAL A 335 -4.82 11.42 15.25
N ALA A 336 -4.77 12.70 14.82
CA ALA A 336 -5.36 13.81 15.56
C ALA A 336 -6.88 13.66 15.74
N ASP A 337 -7.56 13.04 14.78
CA ASP A 337 -9.00 12.76 14.83
C ASP A 337 -9.36 11.46 15.59
N GLY A 338 -8.36 10.81 16.21
CA GLY A 338 -8.55 9.64 17.09
C GLY A 338 -8.37 8.29 16.42
N GLY A 339 -7.88 8.25 15.18
CA GLY A 339 -7.74 7.04 14.39
C GLY A 339 -6.85 5.95 15.01
N ALA A 340 -5.76 6.34 15.69
CA ALA A 340 -4.85 5.38 16.33
C ALA A 340 -5.38 4.78 17.65
N GLY A 341 -6.50 5.29 18.20
CA GLY A 341 -7.09 4.82 19.46
C GLY A 341 -8.33 3.93 19.31
N ALA A 342 -8.72 3.60 18.08
CA ALA A 342 -9.98 2.92 17.76
C ALA A 342 -9.86 1.39 17.55
N GLY A 343 -8.71 0.78 17.86
CA GLY A 343 -8.43 -0.64 17.65
C GLY A 343 -8.14 -1.44 18.92
#